data_AF-A0A1L6I7G1-F1
#
_entry.id   AF-A0A1L6I7G1-F1
#
_cell.length_a   1.000
_cell.length_b   1.000
_cell.length_c   1.000
_cell.angle_alpha   90.00
_cell.angle_beta   90.00
_cell.angle_gamma   90.00
#
_symmetry.space_group_name_H-M   'P 1'
#
loop_
_entity.id
_entity.type
_entity.pdbx_description
1 polymer ?
#
loop_
_entity_poly.entity_id
_entity_poly.type
_entity_poly.pdbx_seq_one_letter_code
_entity_poly.pdbx_strand_id
1 'polypeptide(L)'
;MNPVATVAVTTVAVASNLSYAQPAAPPEVPASTASGLKYVEAASPSTTQSVPSNTSEEVSQMISRPKTPVEFVRNLKFIFDHDLLLNDDFYSEANLKNVFSLESAHVTRTVEQNGDGRISISSSHFLSIFPWVAIPGRVELTPTAQLVGGKAVHHTGRVTAGMNFLMHEGGPDFDESQRVFAETFTRLPPQPSPHGGPPPATAPHGNETWQYKQLADYAEKTLTIGFDPTGRLSSVLIGVKKN
;
A
#
# COMPACT_ATOMS: atom_id res chain seq x y z
N MET A 1 -0.31 -34.91 31.85
CA MET A 1 -0.67 -33.47 31.91
C MET A 1 0.47 -32.70 31.28
N ASN A 2 0.26 -32.18 30.06
CA ASN A 2 1.22 -31.32 29.38
C ASN A 2 0.60 -29.91 29.32
N PRO A 3 1.35 -28.84 29.61
CA PRO A 3 0.83 -27.49 29.45
C PRO A 3 0.71 -27.16 27.96
N VAL A 4 -0.50 -26.78 27.53
CA VAL A 4 -0.77 -26.24 26.20
C VAL A 4 -0.27 -24.80 26.18
N ALA A 5 0.82 -24.54 25.44
CA ALA A 5 1.34 -23.20 25.24
C ALA A 5 0.36 -22.42 24.34
N THR A 6 -0.30 -21.42 24.91
CA THR A 6 -1.10 -20.44 24.19
C THR A 6 -0.16 -19.58 23.34
N VAL A 7 -0.20 -19.74 22.02
CA VAL A 7 0.52 -18.89 21.08
C VAL A 7 -0.23 -17.57 20.97
N ALA A 8 0.26 -16.54 21.66
CA ALA A 8 -0.17 -15.17 21.44
C ALA A 8 0.46 -14.68 20.13
N VAL A 9 -0.33 -14.59 19.08
CA VAL A 9 0.07 -13.99 17.81
C VAL A 9 0.17 -12.49 18.01
N THR A 10 1.39 -11.97 18.08
CA THR A 10 1.67 -10.54 18.21
C THR A 10 1.92 -9.97 16.83
N THR A 11 0.99 -9.13 16.35
CA THR A 11 1.11 -8.36 15.12
C THR A 11 2.16 -7.28 15.28
N VAL A 12 3.26 -7.36 14.52
CA VAL A 12 4.20 -6.23 14.38
C VAL A 12 3.63 -5.27 13.34
N ALA A 13 2.93 -4.24 13.80
CA ALA A 13 2.57 -3.11 12.97
C ALA A 13 3.83 -2.27 12.70
N VAL A 14 4.53 -2.52 11.58
CA VAL A 14 5.47 -1.54 11.04
C VAL A 14 4.65 -0.47 10.31
N ALA A 15 4.05 0.43 11.10
CA ALA A 15 3.51 1.68 10.61
C ALA A 15 4.66 2.53 10.06
N SER A 16 4.91 2.44 8.75
CA SER A 16 5.89 3.30 8.09
C SER A 16 5.21 4.60 7.65
N ASN A 17 5.22 5.57 8.57
CA ASN A 17 5.31 7.02 8.29
C ASN A 17 4.30 7.67 7.32
N LEU A 18 3.01 7.58 7.64
CA LEU A 18 2.11 8.72 7.45
C LEU A 18 1.88 9.35 8.83
N SER A 19 2.86 10.09 9.34
CA SER A 19 2.79 10.72 10.67
C SER A 19 1.53 11.58 10.81
N TYR A 20 0.75 11.28 11.86
CA TYR A 20 -0.21 12.19 12.45
C TYR A 20 0.55 13.36 13.08
N ALA A 21 0.30 14.58 12.62
CA ALA A 21 0.49 15.79 13.41
C ALA A 21 -0.91 16.28 13.80
N GLN A 22 -1.25 16.13 15.08
CA GLN A 22 -2.47 16.69 15.66
C GLN A 22 -2.29 18.21 15.79
N PRO A 23 -3.17 19.07 15.22
CA PRO A 23 -3.11 20.50 15.48
C PRO A 23 -3.44 20.78 16.94
N ALA A 24 -2.58 21.53 17.63
CA ALA A 24 -2.92 22.14 18.90
C ALA A 24 -4.12 23.07 18.72
N ALA A 25 -5.02 23.10 19.71
CA ALA A 25 -6.22 23.91 19.69
C ALA A 25 -5.90 25.40 19.47
N PRO A 26 -6.59 26.10 18.54
CA PRO A 26 -6.44 27.54 18.38
C PRO A 26 -7.16 28.30 19.51
N PRO A 27 -6.64 29.47 19.94
CA PRO A 27 -7.32 30.33 20.91
C PRO A 27 -8.56 30.99 20.27
N GLU A 28 -9.66 31.06 21.04
CA GLU A 28 -10.89 31.78 20.70
C GLU A 28 -10.67 33.30 20.66
N VAL A 29 -11.15 33.98 19.61
CA VAL A 29 -11.70 35.37 19.62
C VAL A 29 -12.37 35.72 18.26
N PRO A 30 -13.28 36.72 18.18
CA PRO A 30 -14.62 36.58 17.57
C PRO A 30 -14.80 37.17 16.16
N ALA A 31 -15.97 36.86 15.58
CA ALA A 31 -16.48 37.30 14.28
C ALA A 31 -16.85 38.79 14.17
N SER A 32 -16.69 39.39 12.99
CA SER A 32 -17.57 40.49 12.50
C SER A 32 -17.57 40.68 10.96
N THR A 33 -18.80 40.69 10.42
CA THR A 33 -19.40 41.54 9.35
C THR A 33 -18.77 41.78 7.96
N ALA A 34 -19.41 41.14 6.96
CA ALA A 34 -20.34 41.68 5.93
C ALA A 34 -19.92 42.66 4.79
N SER A 35 -20.57 42.40 3.63
CA SER A 35 -20.76 43.19 2.39
C SER A 35 -19.70 42.99 1.31
N GLY A 36 -19.99 42.70 0.04
CA GLY A 36 -21.23 42.66 -0.75
C GLY A 36 -20.92 43.22 -2.13
N LEU A 37 -21.27 42.52 -3.23
CA LEU A 37 -21.50 43.12 -4.56
C LEU A 37 -22.25 42.11 -5.45
N LYS A 38 -23.23 42.62 -6.20
CA LYS A 38 -24.17 41.90 -7.07
C LYS A 38 -23.76 41.99 -8.56
N TYR A 39 -24.04 40.89 -9.28
CA TYR A 39 -24.47 40.72 -10.69
C TYR A 39 -23.71 41.37 -11.86
N VAL A 40 -23.29 40.55 -12.84
CA VAL A 40 -23.74 40.62 -14.26
C VAL A 40 -23.71 39.22 -14.92
N GLU A 41 -24.84 38.92 -15.57
CA GLU A 41 -25.17 38.12 -16.77
C GLU A 41 -24.25 37.06 -17.42
N ALA A 42 -24.95 36.11 -18.04
CA ALA A 42 -24.52 34.84 -18.61
C ALA A 42 -23.54 34.91 -19.79
N ALA A 43 -22.63 33.94 -19.81
CA ALA A 43 -21.98 33.44 -21.01
C ALA A 43 -22.12 31.90 -21.04
N SER A 44 -22.48 31.39 -22.20
CA SER A 44 -22.89 30.02 -22.54
C SER A 44 -21.98 28.92 -21.99
N PRO A 45 -22.52 27.71 -21.65
CA PRO A 45 -21.68 26.58 -21.28
C PRO A 45 -20.87 26.15 -22.50
N SER A 46 -19.57 26.40 -22.45
CA SER A 46 -18.62 25.72 -23.33
C SER A 46 -18.67 24.26 -22.94
N THR A 47 -19.27 23.44 -23.81
CA THR A 47 -19.21 21.99 -23.76
C THR A 47 -17.73 21.60 -23.73
N THR A 48 -17.21 21.44 -22.52
CA THR A 48 -15.94 20.77 -22.32
C THR A 48 -16.28 19.32 -22.60
N GLN A 49 -16.01 18.89 -23.84
CA GLN A 49 -15.92 17.48 -24.15
C GLN A 49 -14.87 16.92 -23.18
N SER A 50 -15.35 16.33 -22.09
CA SER A 50 -14.59 15.37 -21.32
C SER A 50 -14.27 14.25 -22.27
N VAL A 51 -13.10 14.35 -22.91
CA VAL A 51 -12.48 13.18 -23.52
C VAL A 51 -12.33 12.18 -22.38
N PRO A 52 -12.99 11.01 -22.42
CA PRO A 52 -12.75 10.00 -21.43
C PRO A 52 -11.27 9.64 -21.50
N SER A 53 -10.56 9.80 -20.40
CA SER A 53 -9.19 9.35 -20.26
C SER A 53 -9.20 7.82 -20.33
N ASN A 54 -8.84 7.27 -21.49
CA ASN A 54 -8.75 5.82 -21.76
C ASN A 54 -7.70 5.10 -20.87
N THR A 55 -6.98 5.84 -20.05
CA THR A 55 -5.91 5.38 -19.16
C THR A 55 -6.39 4.41 -18.07
N SER A 56 -7.65 4.49 -17.61
CA SER A 56 -8.16 3.51 -16.65
C SER A 56 -8.39 2.13 -17.26
N GLU A 57 -8.82 2.03 -18.53
CA GLU A 57 -8.88 0.75 -19.24
C GLU A 57 -7.46 0.24 -19.53
N GLU A 58 -6.54 1.14 -19.86
CA GLU A 58 -5.14 0.82 -20.15
C GLU A 58 -4.43 0.14 -18.96
N VAL A 59 -4.56 0.68 -17.73
CA VAL A 59 -3.94 0.05 -16.54
C VAL A 59 -4.52 -1.34 -16.24
N SER A 60 -5.84 -1.52 -16.38
CA SER A 60 -6.49 -2.83 -16.20
C SER A 60 -6.17 -3.83 -17.30
N GLN A 61 -5.88 -3.37 -18.53
CA GLN A 61 -5.43 -4.21 -19.64
C GLN A 61 -3.95 -4.60 -19.50
N MET A 62 -3.13 -3.78 -18.84
CA MET A 62 -1.70 -4.03 -18.68
C MET A 62 -1.38 -5.10 -17.64
N ILE A 63 -2.19 -5.24 -16.59
CA ILE A 63 -1.93 -6.20 -15.51
C ILE A 63 -2.99 -7.30 -15.50
N SER A 64 -2.55 -8.54 -15.71
CA SER A 64 -3.43 -9.70 -15.57
C SER A 64 -3.85 -9.92 -14.13
N ARG A 65 -5.13 -10.24 -13.94
CA ARG A 65 -5.67 -10.60 -12.63
C ARG A 65 -4.94 -11.82 -12.06
N PRO A 66 -4.31 -11.71 -10.87
CA PRO A 66 -3.51 -12.79 -10.33
C PRO A 66 -4.40 -13.91 -9.79
N LYS A 67 -3.93 -15.15 -9.97
CA LYS A 67 -4.55 -16.38 -9.47
C LYS A 67 -3.67 -17.12 -8.47
N THR A 68 -2.38 -16.75 -8.41
CA THR A 68 -1.40 -17.36 -7.51
C THR A 68 -0.63 -16.28 -6.74
N PRO A 69 -0.04 -16.62 -5.57
CA PRO A 69 0.83 -15.71 -4.83
C PRO A 69 2.00 -15.16 -5.67
N VAL A 70 2.60 -16.00 -6.53
CA VAL A 70 3.69 -15.57 -7.42
C VAL A 70 3.20 -14.53 -8.43
N GLU A 71 2.03 -14.75 -9.06
CA GLU A 71 1.43 -13.76 -9.97
C GLU A 71 1.08 -12.46 -9.25
N PHE A 72 0.58 -12.54 -8.02
CA PHE A 72 0.30 -11.37 -7.21
C PHE A 72 1.57 -10.54 -6.96
N VAL A 73 2.67 -11.20 -6.61
CA VAL A 73 3.96 -10.53 -6.36
C VAL A 73 4.54 -9.96 -7.66
N ARG A 74 4.32 -10.60 -8.82
CA ARG A 74 4.66 -10.02 -10.13
C ARG A 74 3.90 -8.73 -10.41
N ASN A 75 2.62 -8.66 -10.03
CA ASN A 75 1.84 -7.43 -10.17
C ASN A 75 2.41 -6.31 -9.29
N LEU A 76 2.87 -6.61 -8.07
CA LEU A 76 3.56 -5.64 -7.22
C LEU A 76 4.86 -5.13 -7.86
N LYS A 77 5.65 -6.01 -8.48
CA LYS A 77 6.86 -5.61 -9.22
C LYS A 77 6.52 -4.73 -10.42
N PHE A 78 5.49 -5.08 -11.18
CA PHE A 78 5.02 -4.27 -12.31
C PHE A 78 4.59 -2.86 -11.86
N ILE A 79 3.84 -2.76 -10.76
CA ILE A 79 3.44 -1.46 -10.17
C ILE A 79 4.67 -0.60 -9.84
N PHE A 80 5.72 -1.21 -9.29
CA PHE A 80 6.97 -0.53 -8.94
C PHE A 80 7.78 -0.09 -10.18
N ASP A 81 7.88 -0.97 -11.19
CA ASP A 81 8.67 -0.72 -12.40
C ASP A 81 8.06 0.35 -13.30
N HIS A 82 6.72 0.42 -13.34
CA HIS A 82 5.97 1.32 -14.22
C HIS A 82 5.42 2.56 -13.51
N ASP A 83 5.89 2.86 -12.30
CA ASP A 83 5.52 4.05 -11.52
C ASP A 83 4.00 4.22 -11.32
N LEU A 84 3.25 3.11 -11.28
CA LEU A 84 1.79 3.16 -11.28
C LEU A 84 1.21 3.81 -10.01
N LEU A 85 1.96 3.81 -8.89
CA LEU A 85 1.59 4.53 -7.68
C LEU A 85 1.53 6.06 -7.85
N LEU A 86 2.12 6.60 -8.92
CA LEU A 86 2.03 8.02 -9.25
C LEU A 86 0.81 8.35 -10.13
N ASN A 87 0.17 7.34 -10.73
CA ASN A 87 -0.99 7.52 -11.60
C ASN A 87 -2.29 7.50 -10.79
N ASP A 88 -3.14 8.53 -10.93
CA ASP A 88 -4.43 8.59 -10.20
C ASP A 88 -5.42 7.53 -10.66
N ASP A 89 -5.36 7.12 -11.94
CA ASP A 89 -6.26 6.11 -12.49
C ASP A 89 -5.99 4.71 -11.93
N PHE A 90 -4.75 4.44 -11.49
CA PHE A 90 -4.42 3.21 -10.77
C PHE A 90 -5.30 3.03 -9.51
N TYR A 91 -5.69 4.13 -8.86
CA TYR A 91 -6.51 4.14 -7.66
C TYR A 91 -8.02 4.06 -7.93
N SER A 92 -8.46 3.61 -9.11
CA SER A 92 -9.87 3.27 -9.32
C SER A 92 -10.20 1.91 -8.65
N GLU A 93 -11.39 1.78 -8.06
CA GLU A 93 -11.79 0.52 -7.41
C GLU A 93 -11.76 -0.67 -8.39
N ALA A 94 -12.14 -0.44 -9.65
CA ALA A 94 -12.09 -1.45 -10.70
C ALA A 94 -10.66 -1.93 -10.96
N ASN A 95 -9.70 -1.02 -11.06
CA ASN A 95 -8.29 -1.36 -11.26
C ASN A 95 -7.74 -2.12 -10.05
N LEU A 96 -7.98 -1.63 -8.83
CA LEU A 96 -7.52 -2.32 -7.61
C LEU A 96 -8.11 -3.73 -7.49
N LYS A 97 -9.40 -3.91 -7.79
CA LYS A 97 -10.05 -5.22 -7.78
C LYS A 97 -9.44 -6.17 -8.81
N ASN A 98 -9.12 -5.67 -9.99
CA ASN A 98 -8.53 -6.47 -11.06
C ASN A 98 -7.07 -6.83 -10.75
N VAL A 99 -6.23 -5.83 -10.48
CA VAL A 99 -4.78 -5.94 -10.25
C VAL A 99 -4.46 -6.84 -9.04
N PHE A 100 -5.26 -6.77 -7.99
CA PHE A 100 -5.03 -7.52 -6.76
C PHE A 100 -5.99 -8.70 -6.55
N SER A 101 -6.89 -8.98 -7.51
CA SER A 101 -7.95 -9.98 -7.39
C SER A 101 -8.78 -9.81 -6.10
N LEU A 102 -9.25 -8.59 -5.82
CA LEU A 102 -10.02 -8.31 -4.62
C LEU A 102 -11.52 -8.50 -4.84
N GLU A 103 -12.23 -8.93 -3.79
CA GLU A 103 -13.69 -8.91 -3.77
C GLU A 103 -14.21 -7.47 -3.82
N SER A 104 -13.60 -6.60 -3.00
CA SER A 104 -13.86 -5.18 -2.94
C SER A 104 -12.58 -4.40 -2.64
N ALA A 105 -12.54 -3.15 -3.07
CA ALA A 105 -11.49 -2.21 -2.72
C ALA A 105 -12.17 -0.96 -2.16
N HIS A 106 -11.62 -0.38 -1.10
CA HIS A 106 -12.09 0.90 -0.60
C HIS A 106 -11.07 1.98 -0.91
N VAL A 107 -11.52 3.04 -1.56
CA VAL A 107 -10.70 4.19 -1.93
C VAL A 107 -11.28 5.45 -1.28
N THR A 108 -10.50 6.06 -0.39
CA THR A 108 -10.85 7.34 0.23
C THR A 108 -10.02 8.45 -0.40
N ARG A 109 -10.67 9.52 -0.86
CA ARG A 109 -9.99 10.73 -1.35
C ARG A 109 -10.30 11.90 -0.44
N THR A 110 -9.28 12.59 0.05
CA THR A 110 -9.40 13.78 0.88
C THR A 110 -8.61 14.94 0.30
N VAL A 111 -9.12 16.16 0.50
CA VAL A 111 -8.39 17.40 0.25
C VAL A 111 -8.38 18.18 1.55
N GLU A 112 -7.19 18.41 2.07
CA GLU A 112 -6.95 19.12 3.32
C GLU A 112 -7.08 20.65 3.11
N GLN A 113 -7.31 21.41 4.18
CA GLN A 113 -7.48 22.86 4.09
C GLN A 113 -6.25 23.59 3.53
N ASN A 114 -5.05 23.02 3.70
CA ASN A 114 -3.81 23.56 3.17
C ASN A 114 -3.60 23.27 1.68
N GLY A 115 -4.55 22.60 1.01
CA GLY A 115 -4.46 22.20 -0.39
C GLY A 115 -3.77 20.86 -0.63
N ASP A 116 -3.36 20.13 0.41
CA ASP A 116 -2.82 18.78 0.25
C ASP A 116 -3.93 17.80 -0.15
N GLY A 117 -3.69 16.99 -1.18
CA GLY A 117 -4.57 15.91 -1.60
C GLY A 117 -4.07 14.55 -1.09
N ARG A 118 -4.97 13.66 -0.66
CA ARG A 118 -4.63 12.30 -0.26
C ARG A 118 -5.60 11.30 -0.87
N ILE A 119 -5.04 10.19 -1.34
CA ILE A 119 -5.74 8.98 -1.75
C ILE A 119 -5.27 7.89 -0.79
N SER A 120 -6.20 7.22 -0.13
CA SER A 120 -5.92 6.06 0.72
C SER A 120 -6.67 4.86 0.19
N ILE A 121 -6.00 3.71 0.19
CA ILE A 121 -6.61 2.44 -0.17
C ILE A 121 -6.49 1.45 0.98
N SER A 122 -7.56 0.69 1.17
CA SER A 122 -7.55 -0.52 1.98
C SER A 122 -8.21 -1.62 1.17
N SER A 123 -7.54 -2.77 1.08
CA SER A 123 -8.13 -3.94 0.46
C SER A 123 -9.15 -4.59 1.38
N SER A 124 -10.14 -5.26 0.79
CA SER A 124 -10.82 -6.36 1.47
C SER A 124 -10.04 -7.66 1.25
N HIS A 125 -10.75 -8.78 1.16
CA HIS A 125 -10.16 -10.11 1.00
C HIS A 125 -9.68 -10.36 -0.43
N PHE A 126 -8.55 -11.06 -0.55
CA PHE A 126 -8.00 -11.54 -1.81
C PHE A 126 -8.77 -12.80 -2.24
N LEU A 127 -9.31 -12.79 -3.45
CA LEU A 127 -10.11 -13.89 -3.98
C LEU A 127 -9.20 -15.06 -4.35
N SER A 128 -9.22 -16.10 -3.52
CA SER A 128 -8.61 -17.41 -3.75
C SER A 128 -7.10 -17.44 -3.94
N ILE A 129 -6.38 -16.35 -3.67
CA ILE A 129 -4.91 -16.29 -3.79
C ILE A 129 -4.24 -16.72 -2.48
N PHE A 130 -4.70 -16.15 -1.37
CA PHE A 130 -4.11 -16.37 -0.05
C PHE A 130 -5.08 -17.14 0.83
N PRO A 131 -4.59 -18.09 1.63
CA PRO A 131 -5.45 -18.90 2.47
C PRO A 131 -6.09 -18.07 3.59
N TRP A 132 -7.16 -18.62 4.13
CA TRP A 132 -7.73 -18.17 5.39
C TRP A 132 -7.29 -19.15 6.48
N VAL A 133 -6.90 -18.65 7.64
CA VAL A 133 -6.44 -19.48 8.75
C VAL A 133 -7.43 -19.46 9.90
N ALA A 134 -7.61 -20.63 10.53
CA ALA A 134 -8.45 -20.73 11.71
C ALA A 134 -7.82 -19.97 12.87
N ILE A 135 -8.64 -19.21 13.59
CA ILE A 135 -8.21 -18.57 14.83
C ILE A 135 -8.28 -19.63 15.95
N PRO A 136 -7.18 -19.94 16.65
CA PRO A 136 -7.20 -20.94 17.72
C PRO A 136 -8.29 -20.64 18.77
N GLY A 137 -9.14 -21.64 19.02
CA GLY A 137 -10.24 -21.53 19.99
C GLY A 137 -11.48 -20.80 19.46
N ARG A 138 -11.56 -20.50 18.16
CA ARG A 138 -12.73 -19.89 17.53
C ARG A 138 -13.18 -20.63 16.27
N VAL A 139 -14.41 -20.37 15.86
CA VAL A 139 -14.98 -20.89 14.59
C VAL A 139 -14.69 -19.96 13.41
N GLU A 140 -14.28 -18.71 13.68
CA GLU A 140 -13.97 -17.75 12.63
C GLU A 140 -12.61 -18.03 11.98
N LEU A 141 -12.51 -17.68 10.70
CA LEU A 141 -11.27 -17.64 9.96
C LEU A 141 -10.78 -16.20 9.86
N THR A 142 -9.47 -16.01 9.79
CA THR A 142 -8.85 -14.70 9.54
C THR A 142 -8.08 -14.73 8.22
N PRO A 143 -8.15 -13.66 7.41
CA PRO A 143 -7.34 -13.57 6.20
C PRO A 143 -5.86 -13.55 6.57
N THR A 144 -5.04 -14.24 5.79
CA THR A 144 -3.59 -14.27 6.01
C THR A 144 -2.86 -13.12 5.35
N ALA A 145 -3.54 -12.32 4.52
CA ALA A 145 -2.92 -11.23 3.77
C ALA A 145 -3.72 -9.93 3.88
N GLN A 146 -3.00 -8.81 3.80
CA GLN A 146 -3.56 -7.46 3.84
C GLN A 146 -2.78 -6.53 2.91
N LEU A 147 -3.49 -5.63 2.22
CA LEU A 147 -2.90 -4.56 1.43
C LEU A 147 -3.45 -3.20 1.90
N VAL A 148 -2.54 -2.29 2.21
CA VAL A 148 -2.84 -0.88 2.45
C VAL A 148 -1.91 -0.02 1.62
N GLY A 149 -2.34 1.19 1.28
CA GLY A 149 -1.50 2.08 0.50
C GLY A 149 -2.16 3.41 0.21
N GLY A 150 -1.53 4.20 -0.63
CA GLY A 150 -2.06 5.49 -1.02
C GLY A 150 -1.07 6.37 -1.76
N LYS A 151 -1.52 7.59 -2.03
CA LYS A 151 -0.77 8.68 -2.64
C LYS A 151 -1.14 9.97 -1.92
N ALA A 152 -0.18 10.82 -1.65
CA ALA A 152 -0.37 12.18 -1.17
C ALA A 152 0.34 13.15 -2.10
N VAL A 153 -0.37 14.23 -2.48
CA VAL A 153 0.16 15.35 -3.25
C VAL A 153 0.12 16.56 -2.32
N HIS A 154 1.28 17.09 -1.99
CA HIS A 154 1.39 18.26 -1.15
C HIS A 154 1.19 19.53 -1.98
N HIS A 155 0.68 20.60 -1.36
CA HIS A 155 0.55 21.93 -1.97
C HIS A 155 1.89 22.49 -2.52
N THR A 156 3.02 21.98 -2.03
CA THR A 156 4.36 22.31 -2.53
C THR A 156 4.72 21.62 -3.85
N GLY A 157 3.85 20.75 -4.37
CA GLY A 157 4.11 19.91 -5.56
C GLY A 157 4.75 18.56 -5.25
N ARG A 158 5.25 18.35 -4.01
CA ARG A 158 5.85 17.08 -3.59
C ARG A 158 4.81 15.96 -3.60
N VAL A 159 5.16 14.82 -4.19
CA VAL A 159 4.31 13.63 -4.21
C VAL A 159 4.95 12.53 -3.37
N THR A 160 4.16 11.88 -2.54
CA THR A 160 4.54 10.62 -1.87
C THR A 160 3.51 9.56 -2.19
N ALA A 161 3.94 8.35 -2.49
CA ALA A 161 3.04 7.23 -2.69
C ALA A 161 3.64 5.98 -2.08
N GLY A 162 2.80 5.06 -1.65
CA GLY A 162 3.27 3.85 -1.02
C GLY A 162 2.23 2.76 -0.96
N MET A 163 2.73 1.55 -0.80
CA MET A 163 1.93 0.35 -0.68
C MET A 163 2.63 -0.61 0.28
N ASN A 164 1.87 -1.18 1.20
CA ASN A 164 2.32 -2.18 2.15
C ASN A 164 1.44 -3.41 1.99
N PHE A 165 2.06 -4.48 1.50
CA PHE A 165 1.47 -5.80 1.41
C PHE A 165 2.08 -6.69 2.48
N LEU A 166 1.23 -7.26 3.32
CA LEU A 166 1.61 -8.21 4.37
C LEU A 166 0.94 -9.55 4.08
N MET A 167 1.68 -10.64 4.30
CA MET A 167 1.13 -11.99 4.27
C MET A 167 1.78 -12.86 5.36
N HIS A 168 0.95 -13.66 6.02
CA HIS A 168 1.37 -14.59 7.07
C HIS A 168 1.51 -16.03 6.57
N GLU A 169 0.85 -16.36 5.45
CA GLU A 169 0.91 -17.68 4.85
C GLU A 169 0.72 -17.59 3.32
N GLY A 170 1.28 -18.57 2.60
CA GLY A 170 1.10 -18.72 1.16
C GLY A 170 2.04 -17.89 0.29
N GLY A 171 2.93 -17.08 0.87
CA GLY A 171 3.91 -16.32 0.09
C GLY A 171 4.91 -17.20 -0.68
N PRO A 172 5.46 -16.74 -1.81
CA PRO A 172 6.51 -17.46 -2.54
C PRO A 172 7.76 -17.67 -1.68
N ASP A 173 8.56 -18.68 -2.01
CA ASP A 173 9.86 -18.87 -1.36
C ASP A 173 10.89 -17.82 -1.79
N PHE A 174 12.08 -17.88 -1.21
CA PHE A 174 13.17 -16.96 -1.52
C PHE A 174 13.57 -17.00 -3.01
N ASP A 175 13.73 -18.18 -3.60
CA ASP A 175 14.18 -18.33 -4.99
C ASP A 175 13.13 -17.79 -5.97
N GLU A 176 11.85 -18.08 -5.73
CA GLU A 176 10.74 -17.52 -6.51
C GLU A 176 10.67 -16.00 -6.37
N SER A 177 10.82 -15.48 -5.15
CA SER A 177 10.83 -14.04 -4.90
C SER A 177 11.99 -13.35 -5.62
N GLN A 178 13.18 -13.96 -5.58
CA GLN A 178 14.37 -13.45 -6.26
C GLN A 178 14.18 -13.44 -7.77
N ARG A 179 13.56 -14.46 -8.36
CA ARG A 179 13.23 -14.49 -9.80
C ARG A 179 12.24 -13.40 -10.21
N VAL A 180 11.27 -13.07 -9.35
CA VAL A 180 10.29 -12.02 -9.64
C VAL A 180 10.93 -10.65 -9.56
N PHE A 181 11.67 -10.37 -8.49
CA PHE A 181 12.17 -9.03 -8.27
C PHE A 181 13.46 -8.73 -9.03
N ALA A 182 14.34 -9.71 -9.25
CA ALA A 182 15.54 -9.64 -10.10
C ALA A 182 16.50 -8.43 -9.87
N GLU A 183 16.29 -7.63 -8.82
CA GLU A 183 17.08 -6.44 -8.52
C GLU A 183 18.32 -6.76 -7.65
N THR A 184 19.30 -5.87 -7.68
CA THR A 184 20.41 -5.86 -6.71
C THR A 184 19.94 -5.36 -5.36
N PHE A 185 19.27 -6.23 -4.60
CA PHE A 185 18.86 -5.91 -3.24
C PHE A 185 20.05 -5.83 -2.29
N THR A 186 19.96 -4.90 -1.35
CA THR A 186 20.83 -4.85 -0.17
C THR A 186 20.08 -5.46 1.00
N ARG A 187 20.69 -6.45 1.66
CA ARG A 187 20.16 -7.01 2.90
C ARG A 187 20.20 -5.95 4.01
N LEU A 188 19.07 -5.74 4.68
CA LEU A 188 18.98 -4.85 5.83
C LEU A 188 19.29 -5.60 7.13
N PRO A 189 19.98 -4.96 8.09
CA PRO A 189 20.15 -5.53 9.42
C PRO A 189 18.80 -5.62 10.14
N PRO A 190 18.59 -6.65 11.00
CA PRO A 190 17.39 -6.74 11.82
C PRO A 190 17.21 -5.48 12.66
N GLN A 191 16.00 -4.93 12.69
CA GLN A 191 15.68 -3.80 13.55
C GLN A 191 15.26 -4.30 14.95
N PRO A 192 15.67 -3.61 16.02
CA PRO A 192 15.20 -3.94 17.36
C PRO A 192 13.69 -3.70 17.45
N SER A 193 12.96 -4.73 17.89
CA SER A 193 11.51 -4.66 18.12
C SER A 193 11.23 -4.51 19.62
N PRO A 194 10.46 -3.50 20.05
CA PRO A 194 10.06 -3.34 21.45
C PRO A 194 9.10 -4.45 21.93
N HIS A 195 8.57 -5.26 21.01
CA HIS A 195 7.65 -6.37 21.30
C HIS A 195 8.32 -7.75 21.26
N GLY A 196 9.66 -7.77 21.24
CA GLY A 196 10.43 -8.99 21.00
C GLY A 196 10.66 -9.26 19.51
N GLY A 197 11.73 -10.00 19.21
CA GLY A 197 12.06 -10.39 17.85
C GLY A 197 11.17 -11.53 17.33
N PRO A 198 11.17 -11.78 16.01
CA PRO A 198 10.49 -12.96 15.47
C PRO A 198 11.10 -14.25 16.05
N PRO A 199 10.36 -15.38 16.00
CA PRO A 199 10.94 -16.68 16.29
C PRO A 199 12.23 -16.93 15.50
N PRO A 200 13.17 -17.74 16.00
CA PRO A 200 14.38 -18.07 15.27
C PRO A 200 14.08 -18.58 13.86
N ALA A 201 14.93 -18.22 12.90
CA ALA A 201 14.81 -18.72 11.53
C ALA A 201 14.93 -20.25 11.51
N THR A 202 14.04 -20.90 10.78
CA THR A 202 14.00 -22.36 10.59
C THR A 202 14.44 -22.78 9.19
N ALA A 203 14.70 -21.83 8.29
CA ALA A 203 15.17 -22.05 6.93
C ALA A 203 16.18 -20.97 6.50
N PRO A 204 16.94 -21.20 5.42
CA PRO A 204 17.73 -20.15 4.78
C PRO A 204 16.87 -18.93 4.45
N HIS A 205 17.46 -17.75 4.60
CA HIS A 205 16.79 -16.45 4.40
C HIS A 205 15.59 -16.17 5.33
N GLY A 206 15.35 -17.02 6.32
CA GLY A 206 14.31 -16.78 7.31
C GLY A 206 14.57 -15.53 8.14
N ASN A 207 13.52 -14.74 8.37
CA ASN A 207 13.57 -13.43 9.04
C ASN A 207 14.44 -12.37 8.35
N GLU A 208 14.89 -12.61 7.12
CA GLU A 208 15.66 -11.61 6.40
C GLU A 208 14.77 -10.51 5.82
N THR A 209 15.34 -9.32 5.68
CA THR A 209 14.72 -8.19 5.00
C THR A 209 15.71 -7.65 3.99
N TRP A 210 15.22 -7.37 2.79
CA TRP A 210 16.02 -6.96 1.64
C TRP A 210 15.40 -5.70 1.04
N GLN A 211 16.24 -4.73 0.65
CA GLN A 211 15.79 -3.48 0.08
C GLN A 211 16.50 -3.14 -1.23
N TYR A 212 15.72 -2.75 -2.22
CA TYR A 212 16.17 -2.10 -3.44
C TYR A 212 15.78 -0.62 -3.39
N LYS A 213 16.70 0.23 -3.82
CA LYS A 213 16.55 1.69 -3.87
C LYS A 213 16.98 2.20 -5.23
N GLN A 214 16.11 2.98 -5.87
CA GLN A 214 16.40 3.67 -7.12
C GLN A 214 16.22 5.18 -6.91
N LEU A 215 17.21 5.94 -7.38
CA LEU A 215 17.16 7.40 -7.45
C LEU A 215 17.21 7.79 -8.92
N ALA A 216 16.11 8.32 -9.45
CA ALA A 216 16.00 8.77 -10.84
C ALA A 216 15.08 9.99 -10.92
N ASP A 217 15.43 10.98 -11.74
CA ASP A 217 14.54 12.10 -12.12
C ASP A 217 13.79 12.77 -10.95
N TYR A 218 14.51 13.07 -9.87
CA TYR A 218 13.98 13.69 -8.64
C TYR A 218 12.97 12.82 -7.86
N ALA A 219 12.90 11.53 -8.19
CA ALA A 219 12.15 10.52 -7.47
C ALA A 219 13.07 9.52 -6.76
N GLU A 220 12.81 9.28 -5.47
CA GLU A 220 13.32 8.15 -4.70
C GLU A 220 12.26 7.05 -4.71
N LYS A 221 12.62 5.88 -5.25
CA LYS A 221 11.78 4.68 -5.24
C LYS A 221 12.44 3.61 -4.37
N THR A 222 11.64 2.99 -3.51
CA THR A 222 12.10 1.94 -2.60
C THR A 222 11.20 0.73 -2.71
N LEU A 223 11.80 -0.44 -2.84
CA LEU A 223 11.12 -1.73 -2.77
C LEU A 223 11.78 -2.53 -1.64
N THR A 224 11.03 -2.86 -0.60
CA THR A 224 11.52 -3.65 0.54
C THR A 224 10.72 -4.93 0.64
N ILE A 225 11.41 -6.07 0.71
CA ILE A 225 10.81 -7.38 0.88
C ILE A 225 11.28 -8.00 2.19
N GLY A 226 10.40 -8.74 2.85
CA GLY A 226 10.69 -9.42 4.12
C GLY A 226 10.23 -10.87 4.05
N PHE A 227 10.96 -11.74 4.76
CA PHE A 227 10.70 -13.16 4.82
C PHE A 227 10.37 -13.60 6.26
N ASP A 228 9.46 -14.54 6.40
CA ASP A 228 9.11 -15.17 7.68
C ASP A 228 10.23 -16.13 8.16
N PRO A 229 10.14 -16.76 9.35
CA PRO A 229 11.16 -17.69 9.83
C PRO A 229 11.42 -18.88 8.90
N THR A 230 10.45 -19.24 8.06
CA THR A 230 10.52 -20.37 7.12
C THR A 230 11.11 -19.98 5.75
N GLY A 231 11.52 -18.73 5.58
CA GLY A 231 12.11 -18.24 4.33
C GLY A 231 11.08 -17.97 3.24
N ARG A 232 9.79 -17.84 3.59
CA ARG A 232 8.73 -17.44 2.66
C ARG A 232 8.47 -15.95 2.75
N LEU A 233 8.18 -15.34 1.60
CA LEU A 233 7.89 -13.91 1.52
C LEU A 233 6.68 -13.58 2.41
N SER A 234 6.88 -12.63 3.32
CA SER A 234 5.86 -12.23 4.30
C SER A 234 5.47 -10.75 4.19
N SER A 235 6.28 -9.94 3.51
CA SER A 235 5.97 -8.52 3.31
C SER A 235 6.60 -7.97 2.04
N VAL A 236 5.88 -7.06 1.38
CA VAL A 236 6.39 -6.23 0.30
C VAL A 236 5.97 -4.78 0.57
N LEU A 237 6.94 -3.88 0.68
CA LEU A 237 6.71 -2.44 0.82
C LEU A 237 7.25 -1.71 -0.40
N ILE A 238 6.39 -0.94 -1.04
CA ILE A 238 6.73 -0.06 -2.14
C ILE A 238 6.59 1.38 -1.64
N GLY A 239 7.59 2.21 -1.92
CA GLY A 239 7.58 3.63 -1.59
C GLY A 239 8.10 4.47 -2.75
N VAL A 240 7.46 5.60 -3.01
CA VAL A 240 7.89 6.59 -3.98
C VAL A 240 7.81 7.96 -3.34
N LYS A 241 8.87 8.75 -3.46
CA LYS A 241 8.90 10.17 -3.08
C LYS A 241 9.40 10.95 -4.28
N LYS A 242 8.62 11.91 -4.77
CA LYS A 242 8.98 12.78 -5.89
C LYS A 242 8.92 14.23 -5.44
N ASN A 243 9.99 14.98 -5.70
CA ASN A 243 10.08 16.41 -5.38
C ASN A 243 9.62 17.27 -6.54
#